data_AF-A0A7V3T6I9-F1
#
_entry.id   AF-A0A7V3T6I9-F1
#
_cell.length_a   1.000
_cell.length_b   1.000
_cell.length_c   1.000
_cell.angle_alpha   90.00
_cell.angle_beta   90.00
_cell.angle_gamma   90.00
#
_symmetry.space_group_name_H-M   'P 1'
#
loop_
_entity.id
_entity.type
_entity.pdbx_description
1 polymer ?
#
loop_
_entity_poly.entity_id
_entity_poly.type
_entity_poly.pdbx_seq_one_letter_code
_entity_poly.pdbx_strand_id
1 'polypeptide(L)'
;MNALSYPVTSVRLLRNRSSSSTWLSSFWGAGWPWVLAAGFWAFNPHLAQGGSAPLEWVETPLASGFFTAAVTNAFDGTGSGAADDWTFDVEAGDRLSARIETAIGNARPRLRVLNPSGSTIASVDGTTAGVAEVFNVALTVPGGYRVRVYTDHQVSDYRLRVDLSRGPSLEVESNDATNTANALPPTFLAGSFRFRAAGALPATDTAGDWFALGTLDTGNTVSADLFTGPHSTLQPGDATVALFRLGQTNAVFATNANFSFIIADRGEYFARVSSVTNRDLLARYLLTLTVTDDVPPSVQSVTLPGEGTTVSDIINGFTVTFSEPMLPGTVTNLANYSLRQTGQDNLFGTGDDVVYPLVPPAYSTGNSATFALVDGPLQPGLTRLTIAATVTDRAGNPLSPAFTRNFTIERLGMFQFENRSNDTAATATSLSLAPTDQPDGSYRVGASYPVGSNPYFVVAGQFNGDGVPDLA
;
A
#
# COMPACT_ATOMS: atom_id res chain seq x y z
N MET A 1 -20.80 -68.61 -14.78
CA MET A 1 -19.51 -68.13 -15.34
C MET A 1 -19.67 -66.65 -15.61
N ASN A 2 -18.99 -65.67 -15.03
CA ASN A 2 -17.94 -65.58 -14.01
C ASN A 2 -18.20 -64.27 -13.26
N ALA A 3 -18.34 -64.31 -11.93
CA ALA A 3 -18.21 -63.14 -11.07
C ALA A 3 -16.77 -63.11 -10.58
N LEU A 4 -16.03 -62.08 -10.99
CA LEU A 4 -14.65 -61.84 -10.54
C LEU A 4 -14.68 -61.44 -9.06
N SER A 5 -14.14 -62.32 -8.23
CA SER A 5 -13.86 -62.10 -6.82
C SER A 5 -12.45 -61.52 -6.69
N TYR A 6 -12.32 -60.37 -6.02
CA TYR A 6 -11.03 -59.84 -5.58
C TYR A 6 -10.77 -60.31 -4.14
N PRO A 7 -9.55 -60.77 -3.81
CA PRO A 7 -9.25 -61.26 -2.47
C PRO A 7 -9.10 -60.09 -1.49
N VAL A 8 -9.71 -60.23 -0.31
CA VAL A 8 -9.51 -59.37 0.85
C VAL A 8 -8.08 -59.60 1.36
N THR A 9 -7.22 -58.61 1.22
CA THR A 9 -5.91 -58.58 1.88
C THR A 9 -6.12 -58.33 3.38
N SER A 10 -5.67 -59.28 4.19
CA SER A 10 -5.73 -59.23 5.65
C SER A 10 -4.82 -58.12 6.19
N VAL A 11 -5.40 -57.15 6.90
CA VAL A 11 -4.64 -56.16 7.67
C VAL A 11 -4.17 -56.81 8.97
N ARG A 12 -2.87 -57.08 9.04
CA ARG A 12 -2.18 -57.55 10.23
C ARG A 12 -2.01 -56.37 11.20
N LEU A 13 -2.88 -56.25 12.19
CA LEU A 13 -2.72 -55.31 13.31
C LEU A 13 -1.46 -55.68 14.11
N LEU A 14 -0.41 -54.89 13.96
CA LEU A 14 0.75 -54.92 14.85
C LEU A 14 0.34 -54.31 16.19
N ARG A 15 0.18 -55.17 17.21
CA ARG A 15 0.07 -54.74 18.61
C ARG A 15 1.39 -54.12 19.03
N ASN A 16 1.40 -52.81 19.31
CA ASN A 16 2.47 -52.22 20.08
C ASN A 16 2.24 -52.53 21.57
N ARG A 17 3.21 -53.21 22.19
CA ARG A 17 3.27 -53.40 23.64
C ARG A 17 3.85 -52.13 24.24
N SER A 18 3.07 -51.44 25.06
CA SER A 18 3.63 -50.75 26.22
C SER A 18 2.63 -50.80 27.38
N SER A 19 3.18 -51.16 28.52
CA SER A 19 2.52 -51.46 29.78
C SER A 19 2.43 -50.21 30.63
N SER A 20 1.23 -49.84 31.05
CA SER A 20 0.96 -49.44 32.44
C SER A 20 -0.55 -49.33 32.64
N SER A 21 -1.04 -50.13 33.57
CA SER A 21 -2.42 -50.30 33.99
C SER A 21 -2.90 -49.18 34.94
N THR A 22 -4.23 -49.10 35.03
CA THR A 22 -5.08 -48.50 36.10
C THR A 22 -5.38 -47.00 35.93
N TRP A 23 -6.61 -46.48 35.99
CA TRP A 23 -7.93 -46.96 36.45
C TRP A 23 -9.06 -46.43 35.55
N LEU A 24 -10.03 -47.30 35.22
CA LEU A 24 -11.34 -46.93 34.68
C LEU A 24 -12.29 -46.65 35.86
N SER A 25 -12.90 -45.47 35.89
CA SER A 25 -14.16 -45.25 36.59
C SER A 25 -15.19 -44.66 35.61
N SER A 26 -16.15 -45.51 35.30
CA SER A 26 -17.48 -45.29 34.75
C SER A 26 -18.06 -43.87 34.82
N PHE A 27 -18.60 -43.41 33.68
CA PHE A 27 -19.84 -42.64 33.64
C PHE A 27 -20.70 -43.12 32.44
N TRP A 28 -21.81 -43.79 32.74
CA TRP A 28 -22.93 -43.95 31.82
C TRP A 28 -24.03 -43.00 32.26
N GLY A 29 -24.55 -42.20 31.31
CA GLY A 29 -25.67 -41.29 31.55
C GLY A 29 -26.24 -40.68 30.27
N ALA A 30 -27.19 -41.38 29.66
CA ALA A 30 -28.34 -40.90 28.87
C ALA A 30 -28.15 -39.91 27.68
N GLY A 31 -28.16 -40.49 26.46
CA GLY A 31 -29.27 -40.33 25.50
C GLY A 31 -29.42 -39.05 24.69
N TRP A 32 -28.81 -39.00 23.49
CA TRP A 32 -29.23 -38.20 22.32
C TRP A 32 -28.86 -38.95 21.01
N PRO A 33 -29.61 -38.80 19.90
CA PRO A 33 -29.49 -39.67 18.73
C PRO A 33 -28.26 -39.31 17.89
N TRP A 34 -27.57 -40.34 17.41
CA TRP A 34 -26.43 -40.23 16.52
C TRP A 34 -26.90 -39.84 15.13
N VAL A 35 -26.71 -38.58 14.74
CA VAL A 35 -26.51 -38.24 13.33
C VAL A 35 -25.03 -38.48 13.06
N LEU A 36 -24.73 -39.59 12.38
CA LEU A 36 -23.44 -39.83 11.76
C LEU A 36 -23.23 -38.75 10.70
N ALA A 37 -22.62 -37.63 11.09
CA ALA A 37 -21.94 -36.74 10.17
C ALA A 37 -20.63 -37.43 9.73
N ALA A 38 -20.76 -38.44 8.87
CA ALA A 38 -19.65 -38.92 8.06
C ALA A 38 -19.40 -37.87 6.98
N GLY A 39 -18.64 -36.83 7.32
CA GLY A 39 -18.26 -35.75 6.42
C GLY A 39 -16.77 -35.44 6.59
N PHE A 40 -15.95 -36.02 5.71
CA PHE A 40 -14.60 -35.59 5.33
C PHE A 40 -13.65 -35.15 6.46
N TRP A 41 -12.99 -36.14 7.07
CA TRP A 41 -11.64 -35.96 7.61
C TRP A 41 -10.75 -37.09 7.09
N ALA A 42 -10.24 -36.91 5.89
CA ALA A 42 -9.08 -37.64 5.41
C ALA A 42 -8.02 -36.61 5.02
N PHE A 43 -7.58 -35.81 5.99
CA PHE A 43 -6.25 -35.22 5.90
C PHE A 43 -5.28 -36.34 6.26
N ASN A 44 -4.49 -36.76 5.27
CA ASN A 44 -3.41 -37.70 5.48
C ASN A 44 -2.46 -37.06 6.51
N PRO A 45 -2.22 -37.65 7.70
CA PRO A 45 -1.19 -37.13 8.59
C PRO A 45 0.15 -37.33 7.87
N HIS A 46 0.68 -36.26 7.29
CA HIS A 46 2.03 -36.25 6.75
C HIS A 46 2.99 -36.28 7.93
N LEU A 47 3.40 -37.49 8.31
CA LEU A 47 4.59 -37.67 9.12
C LEU A 47 5.76 -37.19 8.26
N ALA A 48 6.38 -36.07 8.63
CA ALA A 48 7.67 -35.67 8.06
C ALA A 48 8.73 -36.70 8.49
N GLN A 49 8.75 -37.89 7.89
CA GLN A 49 9.80 -38.87 8.15
C GLN A 49 11.10 -38.36 7.51
N GLY A 50 11.93 -37.66 8.30
CA GLY A 50 13.26 -37.20 7.88
C GLY A 50 13.50 -35.69 7.91
N GLY A 51 12.72 -34.90 8.66
CA GLY A 51 13.04 -33.51 8.97
C GLY A 51 12.79 -32.47 7.86
N SER A 52 12.25 -32.87 6.70
CA SER A 52 11.82 -31.96 5.63
C SER A 52 10.68 -32.55 4.80
N ALA A 53 9.62 -31.78 4.54
CA ALA A 53 8.47 -32.19 3.71
C ALA A 53 7.84 -30.99 2.96
N PRO A 54 7.24 -31.18 1.77
CA PRO A 54 6.59 -30.10 1.03
C PRO A 54 5.25 -29.68 1.65
N LEU A 55 4.91 -28.39 1.58
CA LEU A 55 3.57 -27.89 1.86
C LEU A 55 2.64 -28.16 0.68
N GLU A 56 1.45 -28.68 0.97
CA GLU A 56 0.37 -28.83 0.00
C GLU A 56 -0.51 -27.57 0.00
N TRP A 57 -0.39 -26.78 -1.06
CA TRP A 57 -1.09 -25.51 -1.20
C TRP A 57 -2.49 -25.69 -1.80
N VAL A 58 -3.45 -24.97 -1.21
CA VAL A 58 -4.77 -24.79 -1.79
C VAL A 58 -5.00 -23.31 -2.05
N GLU A 59 -5.17 -22.94 -3.32
CA GLU A 59 -5.60 -21.60 -3.71
C GLU A 59 -7.10 -21.47 -3.49
N THR A 60 -7.54 -20.49 -2.69
CA THR A 60 -8.95 -20.42 -2.30
C THR A 60 -9.35 -18.97 -1.98
N PRO A 61 -10.22 -18.36 -2.81
CA PRO A 61 -10.81 -18.87 -4.05
C PRO A 61 -9.80 -19.16 -5.17
N LEU A 62 -10.20 -19.92 -6.20
CA LEU A 62 -9.40 -20.07 -7.42
C LEU A 62 -9.11 -18.70 -8.07
N ALA A 63 -7.90 -18.54 -8.61
CA ALA A 63 -7.43 -17.29 -9.24
C ALA A 63 -7.48 -16.06 -8.31
N SER A 64 -7.47 -16.28 -6.99
CA SER A 64 -7.41 -15.21 -6.01
C SER A 64 -5.98 -14.72 -5.78
N GLY A 65 -4.97 -15.53 -6.07
CA GLY A 65 -3.60 -15.33 -5.63
C GLY A 65 -3.41 -15.57 -4.14
N PHE A 66 -4.40 -16.13 -3.43
CA PHE A 66 -4.32 -16.43 -2.00
C PHE A 66 -4.29 -17.95 -1.80
N PHE A 67 -3.18 -18.43 -1.24
CA PHE A 67 -2.90 -19.84 -1.03
C PHE A 67 -2.73 -20.10 0.46
N THR A 68 -3.19 -21.26 0.90
CA THR A 68 -2.93 -21.72 2.27
C THR A 68 -2.53 -23.18 2.26
N ALA A 69 -1.64 -23.51 3.18
CA ALA A 69 -1.32 -24.87 3.57
C ALA A 69 -1.56 -25.03 5.06
N ALA A 70 -1.97 -26.23 5.48
CA ALA A 70 -2.17 -26.56 6.87
C ALA A 70 -1.57 -27.94 7.18
N VAL A 71 -0.98 -28.08 8.37
CA VAL A 71 -0.29 -29.30 8.80
C VAL A 71 -0.66 -29.62 10.24
N THR A 72 -0.81 -30.90 10.54
CA THR A 72 -0.77 -31.43 11.91
C THR A 72 0.37 -32.43 12.00
N ASN A 73 1.20 -32.31 13.04
CA ASN A 73 2.34 -33.21 13.29
C ASN A 73 2.73 -33.14 14.78
N ALA A 74 3.80 -33.81 15.18
CA ALA A 74 4.41 -33.71 16.51
C ALA A 74 5.90 -33.41 16.40
N PHE A 75 6.46 -32.68 17.36
CA PHE A 75 7.90 -32.48 17.41
C PHE A 75 8.63 -33.80 17.72
N ASP A 76 9.65 -34.14 16.93
CA ASP A 76 10.43 -35.37 17.13
C ASP A 76 11.38 -35.29 18.36
N GLY A 77 11.65 -34.08 18.84
CA GLY A 77 12.56 -33.82 19.95
C GLY A 77 12.64 -32.34 20.32
N THR A 78 13.66 -31.98 21.10
CA THR A 78 13.96 -30.59 21.44
C THR A 78 15.23 -30.10 20.73
N GLY A 79 15.30 -28.78 20.54
CA GLY A 79 16.39 -28.09 19.84
C GLY A 79 16.22 -28.06 18.32
N SER A 80 16.95 -27.15 17.68
CA SER A 80 16.89 -26.94 16.24
C SER A 80 17.39 -28.11 15.38
N GLY A 81 18.10 -29.08 15.98
CA GLY A 81 18.51 -30.32 15.32
C GLY A 81 17.37 -31.33 15.12
N ALA A 82 16.25 -31.16 15.84
CA ALA A 82 15.02 -31.95 15.72
C ALA A 82 13.88 -31.12 15.11
N ALA A 83 14.24 -30.14 14.26
CA ALA A 83 13.25 -29.26 13.63
C ALA A 83 12.56 -29.94 12.45
N ASP A 84 11.30 -29.59 12.25
CA ASP A 84 10.53 -29.92 11.06
C ASP A 84 10.65 -28.78 10.05
N ASP A 85 11.18 -29.06 8.85
CA ASP A 85 11.17 -28.13 7.72
C ASP A 85 9.99 -28.39 6.78
N TRP A 86 9.19 -27.36 6.54
CA TRP A 86 8.12 -27.38 5.56
C TRP A 86 8.53 -26.54 4.34
N THR A 87 8.72 -27.18 3.19
CA THR A 87 9.29 -26.56 1.98
C THR A 87 8.20 -26.08 1.02
N PHE A 88 8.44 -24.97 0.31
CA PHE A 88 7.51 -24.43 -0.69
C PHE A 88 8.23 -23.53 -1.69
N ASP A 89 7.70 -23.42 -2.91
CA ASP A 89 8.23 -22.54 -3.95
C ASP A 89 7.47 -21.22 -4.00
N VAL A 90 8.18 -20.13 -4.31
CA VAL A 90 7.63 -18.77 -4.32
C VAL A 90 8.08 -17.97 -5.54
N GLU A 91 7.28 -16.96 -5.86
CA GLU A 91 7.61 -15.92 -6.83
C GLU A 91 8.14 -14.67 -6.12
N ALA A 92 8.87 -13.83 -6.85
CA ALA A 92 9.36 -12.57 -6.31
C ALA A 92 8.18 -11.62 -6.02
N GLY A 93 8.09 -11.15 -4.78
CA GLY A 93 7.01 -10.24 -4.34
C GLY A 93 5.87 -10.93 -3.59
N ASP A 94 5.91 -12.26 -3.46
CA ASP A 94 4.99 -12.99 -2.60
C ASP A 94 5.14 -12.55 -1.13
N ARG A 95 4.05 -12.69 -0.36
CA ARG A 95 3.99 -12.45 1.08
C ARG A 95 3.61 -13.71 1.83
N LEU A 96 4.17 -13.90 3.03
CA LEU A 96 3.89 -15.06 3.88
C LEU A 96 3.42 -14.65 5.28
N SER A 97 2.33 -15.25 5.76
CA SER A 97 2.00 -15.32 7.18
C SER A 97 2.00 -16.77 7.61
N ALA A 98 2.43 -17.07 8.84
CA ALA A 98 2.41 -18.44 9.35
C ALA A 98 2.17 -18.45 10.85
N ARG A 99 1.30 -19.36 11.30
CA ARG A 99 0.93 -19.52 12.71
C ARG A 99 1.02 -20.99 13.12
N ILE A 100 1.74 -21.25 14.20
CA ILE A 100 1.80 -22.57 14.84
C ILE A 100 1.13 -22.52 16.21
N GLU A 101 0.37 -23.57 16.53
CA GLU A 101 -0.20 -23.78 17.85
C GLU A 101 0.10 -25.21 18.33
N THR A 102 0.69 -25.33 19.50
CA THR A 102 1.04 -26.60 20.13
C THR A 102 -0.04 -27.04 21.11
N ALA A 103 -0.34 -28.33 21.16
CA ALA A 103 -1.28 -28.92 22.12
C ALA A 103 -0.89 -28.65 23.58
N ILE A 104 0.42 -28.56 23.86
CA ILE A 104 0.94 -28.23 25.18
C ILE A 104 1.53 -26.81 25.16
N GLY A 105 0.91 -25.86 25.87
CA GLY A 105 1.33 -24.45 25.86
C GLY A 105 2.82 -24.22 26.22
N ASN A 106 3.33 -24.95 27.21
CA ASN A 106 4.73 -24.86 27.63
C ASN A 106 5.74 -25.43 26.61
N ALA A 107 5.28 -25.98 25.48
CA ALA A 107 6.15 -26.37 24.37
C ALA A 107 6.80 -25.16 23.70
N ARG A 108 6.22 -23.95 23.79
CA ARG A 108 6.86 -22.69 23.34
C ARG A 108 7.48 -22.82 21.93
N PRO A 109 6.65 -23.06 20.90
CA PRO A 109 7.15 -23.36 19.57
C PRO A 109 8.02 -22.23 19.02
N ARG A 110 9.05 -22.58 18.28
CA ARG A 110 9.87 -21.66 17.49
C ARG A 110 9.40 -21.74 16.06
N LEU A 111 9.21 -20.59 15.43
CA LEU A 111 8.83 -20.49 14.03
C LEU A 111 9.86 -19.63 13.30
N ARG A 112 10.38 -20.14 12.19
CA ARG A 112 11.36 -19.46 11.34
C ARG A 112 10.94 -19.56 9.88
N VAL A 113 11.22 -18.51 9.12
CA VAL A 113 11.12 -18.51 7.65
C VAL A 113 12.53 -18.39 7.09
N LEU A 114 12.94 -19.35 6.27
CA LEU A 114 14.25 -19.39 5.65
C LEU A 114 14.13 -19.20 4.13
N ASN A 115 15.02 -18.38 3.58
CA ASN A 115 15.12 -18.15 2.15
C ASN A 115 15.89 -19.29 1.43
N PRO A 116 16.01 -19.24 0.08
CA PRO A 116 16.67 -20.30 -0.68
C PRO A 116 18.16 -20.49 -0.37
N SER A 117 18.86 -19.48 0.16
CA SER A 117 20.25 -19.63 0.61
C SER A 117 20.37 -20.27 2.00
N GLY A 118 19.24 -20.54 2.67
CA GLY A 118 19.18 -21.05 4.03
C GLY A 118 19.30 -19.98 5.12
N SER A 119 19.30 -18.70 4.76
CA SER A 119 19.26 -17.61 5.74
C SER A 119 17.85 -17.48 6.32
N THR A 120 17.75 -17.33 7.64
CA THR A 120 16.50 -16.93 8.29
C THR A 120 16.18 -15.47 7.95
N ILE A 121 14.96 -15.22 7.45
CA ILE A 121 14.46 -13.89 7.09
C ILE A 121 13.31 -13.43 8.00
N ALA A 122 12.68 -14.35 8.73
CA ALA A 122 11.74 -14.04 9.80
C ALA A 122 11.86 -15.07 10.92
N SER A 123 11.68 -14.63 12.16
CA SER A 123 11.87 -15.46 13.35
C SER A 123 10.97 -14.97 14.47
N VAL A 124 10.22 -15.89 15.07
CA VAL A 124 9.39 -15.62 16.25
C VAL A 124 9.46 -16.77 17.24
N ASP A 125 9.45 -16.41 18.52
CA ASP A 125 9.60 -17.30 19.65
C ASP A 125 8.30 -17.38 20.42
N GLY A 126 7.70 -18.56 20.45
CA GLY A 126 6.43 -18.78 21.12
C GLY A 126 6.52 -18.71 22.64
N THR A 127 5.42 -18.34 23.26
CA THR A 127 5.30 -18.19 24.71
C THR A 127 4.70 -19.44 25.35
N THR A 128 4.44 -19.41 26.66
CA THR A 128 3.73 -20.47 27.39
C THR A 128 2.30 -20.69 26.91
N ALA A 129 1.77 -19.84 26.03
CA ALA A 129 0.52 -20.07 25.33
C ALA A 129 0.63 -21.17 24.26
N GLY A 130 1.84 -21.57 23.87
CA GLY A 130 2.05 -22.58 22.83
C GLY A 130 1.82 -22.05 21.42
N VAL A 131 1.91 -20.73 21.23
CA VAL A 131 1.63 -20.07 19.95
C VAL A 131 2.86 -19.29 19.50
N ALA A 132 3.15 -19.35 18.20
CA ALA A 132 4.12 -18.50 17.52
C ALA A 132 3.56 -18.11 16.15
N GLU A 133 3.72 -16.85 15.75
CA GLU A 133 3.17 -16.34 14.50
C GLU A 133 4.07 -15.27 13.87
N VAL A 134 4.22 -15.35 12.55
CA VAL A 134 4.85 -14.32 11.72
C VAL A 134 3.82 -13.77 10.74
N PHE A 135 3.88 -12.48 10.47
CA PHE A 135 2.92 -11.79 9.62
C PHE A 135 3.60 -11.15 8.42
N ASN A 136 2.98 -11.28 7.24
CA ASN A 136 3.27 -10.51 6.04
C ASN A 136 4.78 -10.42 5.67
N VAL A 137 5.53 -11.51 5.84
CA VAL A 137 6.95 -11.60 5.53
C VAL A 137 7.16 -11.44 4.02
N ALA A 138 8.05 -10.53 3.61
CA ALA A 138 8.38 -10.32 2.20
C ALA A 138 9.27 -11.45 1.66
N LEU A 139 8.85 -12.08 0.57
CA LEU A 139 9.64 -13.08 -0.14
C LEU A 139 10.18 -12.45 -1.42
N THR A 140 11.37 -11.83 -1.31
CA THR A 140 11.88 -10.91 -2.33
C THR A 140 12.61 -11.60 -3.48
N VAL A 141 13.04 -12.83 -3.29
CA VAL A 141 13.71 -13.64 -4.31
C VAL A 141 12.88 -14.88 -4.64
N PRO A 142 12.76 -15.28 -5.93
CA PRO A 142 12.04 -16.49 -6.29
C PRO A 142 12.85 -17.74 -5.89
N GLY A 143 12.17 -18.86 -5.66
CA GLY A 143 12.81 -20.15 -5.38
C GLY A 143 12.21 -20.89 -4.17
N GLY A 144 12.92 -21.91 -3.68
CA GLY A 144 12.47 -22.77 -2.59
C GLY A 144 12.74 -22.17 -1.21
N TYR A 145 11.69 -21.93 -0.43
CA TYR A 145 11.71 -21.45 0.94
C TYR A 145 11.36 -22.56 1.92
N ARG A 146 11.61 -22.30 3.21
CA ARG A 146 11.23 -23.20 4.30
C ARG A 146 10.55 -22.46 5.44
N VAL A 147 9.44 -23.01 5.93
CA VAL A 147 8.94 -22.74 7.27
C VAL A 147 9.53 -23.80 8.18
N ARG A 148 10.39 -23.41 9.11
CA ARG A 148 10.99 -24.31 10.09
C ARG A 148 10.32 -24.14 11.45
N VAL A 149 9.91 -25.26 12.04
CA VAL A 149 9.31 -25.29 13.38
C VAL A 149 10.05 -26.26 14.29
N TYR A 150 10.21 -25.89 15.57
CA TYR A 150 10.81 -26.74 16.61
C TYR A 150 10.45 -26.23 18.00
N THR A 151 10.92 -26.90 19.04
CA THR A 151 10.80 -26.48 20.44
C THR A 151 12.13 -26.66 21.15
N ASP A 152 12.48 -25.78 22.08
CA ASP A 152 13.63 -25.98 22.99
C ASP A 152 13.20 -26.52 24.36
N HIS A 153 11.90 -26.72 24.57
CA HIS A 153 11.32 -26.90 25.90
C HIS A 153 10.80 -28.32 26.10
N GLN A 154 9.77 -28.70 25.35
CA GLN A 154 9.17 -30.03 25.44
C GLN A 154 8.43 -30.36 24.16
N VAL A 155 8.49 -31.62 23.78
CA VAL A 155 7.74 -32.17 22.65
C VAL A 155 6.24 -31.98 22.86
N SER A 156 5.55 -31.65 21.78
CA SER A 156 4.10 -31.50 21.72
C SER A 156 3.63 -31.81 20.30
N ASP A 157 2.42 -32.31 20.20
CA ASP A 157 1.65 -32.23 18.95
C ASP A 157 1.45 -30.75 18.61
N TYR A 158 1.43 -30.43 17.32
CA TYR A 158 1.21 -29.08 16.83
C TYR A 158 0.33 -29.07 15.59
N ARG A 159 -0.30 -27.92 15.37
CA ARG A 159 -0.96 -27.53 14.14
C ARG A 159 -0.32 -26.26 13.58
N LEU A 160 -0.09 -26.23 12.28
CA LEU A 160 0.56 -25.13 11.55
C LEU A 160 -0.35 -24.69 10.42
N ARG A 161 -0.62 -23.37 10.34
CA ARG A 161 -1.19 -22.70 9.18
C ARG A 161 -0.11 -21.88 8.52
N VAL A 162 -0.04 -21.94 7.19
CA VAL A 162 0.83 -21.09 6.39
C VAL A 162 -0.01 -20.49 5.27
N ASP A 163 0.00 -19.16 5.17
CA ASP A 163 -0.70 -18.37 4.18
C ASP A 163 0.31 -17.68 3.27
N LEU A 164 0.18 -17.91 1.97
CA LEU A 164 0.99 -17.29 0.92
C LEU A 164 0.08 -16.41 0.06
N SER A 165 0.48 -15.16 -0.13
CA SER A 165 -0.27 -14.21 -0.94
C SER A 165 0.55 -13.66 -2.10
N ARG A 166 -0.10 -13.67 -3.27
CA ARG A 166 0.31 -13.06 -4.53
C ARG A 166 -0.77 -12.09 -4.99
N GLY A 167 -0.88 -10.97 -4.28
CA GLY A 167 -1.80 -9.89 -4.61
C GLY A 167 -2.56 -9.34 -3.39
N PRO A 168 -3.45 -10.12 -2.76
CA PRO A 168 -4.14 -9.68 -1.54
C PRO A 168 -3.16 -9.28 -0.43
N SER A 169 -3.50 -8.27 0.36
CA SER A 169 -2.71 -7.94 1.55
C SER A 169 -2.97 -9.00 2.63
N LEU A 170 -1.92 -9.53 3.25
CA LEU A 170 -2.06 -10.36 4.44
C LEU A 170 -2.23 -9.46 5.67
N GLU A 171 -3.12 -9.85 6.56
CA GLU A 171 -3.29 -9.20 7.86
C GLU A 171 -1.98 -9.18 8.66
N VAL A 172 -1.87 -8.20 9.56
CA VAL A 172 -0.77 -8.05 10.51
C VAL A 172 -1.34 -7.66 11.86
N GLU A 173 -1.07 -8.48 12.87
CA GLU A 173 -1.50 -8.22 14.25
C GLU A 173 -0.49 -7.35 15.03
N SER A 174 -0.91 -6.57 16.02
CA SER A 174 -2.30 -6.32 16.43
C SER A 174 -2.95 -5.27 15.51
N ASN A 175 -4.13 -5.57 14.98
CA ASN A 175 -4.96 -4.64 14.19
C ASN A 175 -6.33 -4.40 14.86
N ASP A 176 -6.43 -4.54 16.18
CA ASP A 176 -7.67 -4.65 16.96
C ASP A 176 -8.54 -3.37 17.06
N ALA A 177 -8.14 -2.25 16.43
CA ALA A 177 -8.82 -0.97 16.54
C ALA A 177 -8.54 -0.05 15.33
N THR A 178 -9.29 1.04 15.22
CA THR A 178 -9.13 2.02 14.11
C THR A 178 -7.74 2.65 14.03
N ASN A 179 -7.05 2.83 15.17
CA ASN A 179 -5.69 3.39 15.22
C ASN A 179 -4.58 2.36 15.00
N THR A 180 -4.91 1.06 14.97
CA THR A 180 -3.97 -0.03 14.64
C THR A 180 -4.36 -0.77 13.35
N ALA A 181 -5.44 -0.35 12.70
CA ALA A 181 -5.97 -0.97 11.49
C ALA A 181 -4.91 -1.13 10.41
N ASN A 182 -4.90 -2.28 9.74
CA ASN A 182 -4.00 -2.53 8.62
C ASN A 182 -4.35 -1.61 7.45
N ALA A 183 -3.35 -0.92 6.91
CA ALA A 183 -3.51 -0.12 5.70
C ALA A 183 -3.61 -1.04 4.47
N LEU A 184 -4.68 -0.88 3.69
CA LEU A 184 -4.86 -1.65 2.45
C LEU A 184 -4.51 -0.79 1.22
N PRO A 185 -3.53 -1.19 0.40
CA PRO A 185 -3.28 -0.51 -0.87
C PRO A 185 -4.44 -0.79 -1.85
N PRO A 186 -5.03 0.25 -2.46
CA PRO A 186 -6.05 0.06 -3.48
C PRO A 186 -5.44 -0.39 -4.81
N THR A 187 -6.16 -1.24 -5.52
CA THR A 187 -5.96 -1.49 -6.96
C THR A 187 -6.97 -0.66 -7.74
N PHE A 188 -6.51 0.23 -8.61
CA PHE A 188 -7.37 1.08 -9.42
C PHE A 188 -7.84 0.33 -10.68
N LEU A 189 -9.13 0.46 -10.99
CA LEU A 189 -9.83 -0.17 -12.11
C LEU A 189 -10.63 0.90 -12.87
N ALA A 190 -11.14 0.59 -14.06
CA ALA A 190 -12.04 1.51 -14.75
C ALA A 190 -13.37 1.63 -13.98
N GLY A 191 -13.71 2.84 -13.52
CA GLY A 191 -14.93 3.15 -12.78
C GLY A 191 -14.94 2.72 -11.30
N SER A 192 -13.82 2.22 -10.77
CA SER A 192 -13.76 1.75 -9.38
C SER A 192 -12.33 1.58 -8.86
N PHE A 193 -12.20 1.38 -7.56
CA PHE A 193 -10.97 0.89 -6.95
C PHE A 193 -11.28 -0.18 -5.92
N ARG A 194 -10.32 -1.10 -5.72
CA ARG A 194 -10.54 -2.33 -4.97
C ARG A 194 -9.48 -2.56 -3.91
N PHE A 195 -9.90 -2.96 -2.72
CA PHE A 195 -9.03 -3.47 -1.66
C PHE A 195 -9.21 -4.98 -1.53
N ARG A 196 -8.13 -5.69 -1.25
CA ARG A 196 -8.16 -7.15 -1.01
C ARG A 196 -7.31 -7.45 0.21
N ALA A 197 -7.91 -8.11 1.19
CA ALA A 197 -7.26 -8.50 2.43
C ALA A 197 -7.57 -9.97 2.71
N ALA A 198 -6.56 -10.73 3.10
CA ALA A 198 -6.73 -12.09 3.58
C ALA A 198 -6.26 -12.17 5.02
N GLY A 199 -7.04 -12.88 5.83
CA GLY A 199 -6.86 -12.90 7.26
C GLY A 199 -7.47 -14.12 7.94
N ALA A 200 -7.32 -14.19 9.25
CA ALA A 200 -7.80 -15.26 10.09
C ALA A 200 -8.13 -14.79 11.50
N LEU A 201 -9.17 -15.38 12.07
CA LEU A 201 -9.73 -15.08 13.38
C LEU A 201 -9.39 -16.21 14.36
N PRO A 202 -8.15 -16.31 14.89
CA PRO A 202 -7.81 -17.34 15.87
C PRO A 202 -8.70 -17.23 17.11
N ALA A 203 -8.74 -18.27 17.95
CA ALA A 203 -9.60 -18.29 19.14
C ALA A 203 -9.40 -17.07 20.07
N THR A 204 -8.18 -16.51 20.07
CA THR A 204 -7.77 -15.33 20.86
C THR A 204 -8.15 -13.99 20.24
N ASP A 205 -8.44 -13.94 18.94
CA ASP A 205 -8.84 -12.70 18.28
C ASP A 205 -10.32 -12.43 18.53
N THR A 206 -10.56 -11.59 19.53
CA THR A 206 -11.92 -11.20 19.95
C THR A 206 -12.35 -9.85 19.42
N ALA A 207 -11.40 -9.01 19.00
CA ALA A 207 -11.69 -7.70 18.46
C ALA A 207 -12.01 -7.77 16.96
N GLY A 208 -11.48 -8.78 16.27
CA GLY A 208 -11.53 -8.92 14.83
C GLY A 208 -10.53 -7.99 14.15
N ASP A 209 -10.35 -8.23 12.86
CA ASP A 209 -9.38 -7.52 12.04
C ASP A 209 -9.91 -6.17 11.55
N TRP A 210 -9.17 -5.11 11.80
CA TRP A 210 -9.48 -3.78 11.25
C TRP A 210 -8.59 -3.41 10.07
N PHE A 211 -9.23 -2.84 9.04
CA PHE A 211 -8.61 -2.41 7.81
C PHE A 211 -8.96 -0.96 7.49
N ALA A 212 -7.97 -0.12 7.25
CA ALA A 212 -8.16 1.26 6.83
C ALA A 212 -8.44 1.33 5.32
N LEU A 213 -9.56 1.95 4.93
CA LEU A 213 -9.94 2.18 3.53
C LEU A 213 -9.57 3.59 3.04
N GLY A 214 -9.18 4.46 3.98
CA GLY A 214 -8.90 5.87 3.73
C GLY A 214 -10.17 6.71 3.60
N THR A 215 -10.05 7.88 3.00
CA THR A 215 -11.20 8.77 2.79
C THR A 215 -12.14 8.21 1.73
N LEU A 216 -13.42 8.12 2.04
CA LEU A 216 -14.51 7.88 1.09
C LEU A 216 -15.43 9.10 1.06
N ASP A 217 -16.04 9.34 -0.08
CA ASP A 217 -16.89 10.49 -0.35
C ASP A 217 -18.38 10.14 -0.31
N THR A 218 -19.22 11.13 -0.01
CA THR A 218 -20.67 10.96 -0.08
C THR A 218 -21.07 10.54 -1.48
N GLY A 219 -21.85 9.47 -1.61
CA GLY A 219 -22.26 8.90 -2.90
C GLY A 219 -21.41 7.71 -3.36
N ASN A 220 -20.18 7.55 -2.84
CA ASN A 220 -19.40 6.34 -3.09
C ASN A 220 -20.21 5.10 -2.69
N THR A 221 -20.15 4.05 -3.50
CA THR A 221 -20.78 2.77 -3.17
C THR A 221 -19.69 1.74 -2.87
N VAL A 222 -19.73 1.18 -1.66
CA VAL A 222 -18.84 0.09 -1.23
C VAL A 222 -19.58 -1.23 -1.37
N SER A 223 -19.04 -2.14 -2.18
CA SER A 223 -19.46 -3.53 -2.21
C SER A 223 -18.41 -4.42 -1.54
N ALA A 224 -18.87 -5.47 -0.86
CA ALA A 224 -18.00 -6.44 -0.21
C ALA A 224 -18.32 -7.85 -0.67
N ASP A 225 -17.26 -8.58 -1.04
CA ASP A 225 -17.25 -10.02 -1.19
C ASP A 225 -16.41 -10.61 -0.06
N LEU A 226 -17.09 -11.21 0.92
CA LEU A 226 -16.44 -11.95 2.00
C LEU A 226 -16.46 -13.43 1.66
N PHE A 227 -15.28 -14.01 1.54
CA PHE A 227 -15.14 -15.41 1.21
C PHE A 227 -14.44 -16.17 2.34
N THR A 228 -15.15 -17.09 2.99
CA THR A 228 -14.57 -17.99 4.01
C THR A 228 -14.20 -19.36 3.42
N GLY A 229 -14.91 -19.83 2.39
CA GLY A 229 -14.47 -20.92 1.50
C GLY A 229 -14.33 -22.32 2.12
N PRO A 230 -14.00 -23.33 1.27
CA PRO A 230 -13.61 -24.64 1.77
C PRO A 230 -12.28 -24.54 2.53
N HIS A 231 -12.08 -25.39 3.54
CA HIS A 231 -10.90 -25.41 4.42
C HIS A 231 -10.75 -24.24 5.40
N SER A 232 -11.76 -23.38 5.52
CA SER A 232 -11.94 -22.53 6.70
C SER A 232 -12.84 -23.22 7.73
N THR A 233 -12.62 -22.95 9.02
CA THR A 233 -13.61 -23.32 10.05
C THR A 233 -14.81 -22.38 10.05
N LEU A 234 -14.68 -21.16 9.51
CA LEU A 234 -15.77 -20.21 9.35
C LEU A 234 -16.74 -20.71 8.28
N GLN A 235 -17.96 -21.01 8.70
CA GLN A 235 -19.08 -21.29 7.80
C GLN A 235 -19.60 -19.99 7.18
N PRO A 236 -20.23 -20.05 5.99
CA PRO A 236 -20.95 -18.91 5.45
C PRO A 236 -21.94 -18.33 6.47
N GLY A 237 -21.78 -17.04 6.79
CA GLY A 237 -22.59 -16.33 7.78
C GLY A 237 -21.99 -16.24 9.19
N ASP A 238 -20.88 -16.92 9.50
CA ASP A 238 -20.20 -16.80 10.80
C ASP A 238 -19.47 -15.47 10.97
N ALA A 239 -18.79 -15.02 9.91
CA ALA A 239 -18.02 -13.79 9.92
C ALA A 239 -18.88 -12.60 9.48
N THR A 240 -18.75 -11.50 10.20
CA THR A 240 -19.41 -10.22 9.95
C THR A 240 -18.40 -9.22 9.42
N VAL A 241 -18.74 -8.55 8.32
CA VAL A 241 -18.06 -7.34 7.86
C VAL A 241 -18.84 -6.13 8.36
N ALA A 242 -18.15 -5.22 9.03
CA ALA A 242 -18.70 -3.95 9.49
C ALA A 242 -17.90 -2.76 8.93
N LEU A 243 -18.58 -1.68 8.59
CA LEU A 243 -17.98 -0.41 8.18
C LEU A 243 -18.09 0.60 9.31
N PHE A 244 -17.02 1.34 9.54
CA PHE A 244 -16.94 2.40 10.53
C PHE A 244 -16.43 3.68 9.87
N ARG A 245 -16.96 4.82 10.28
CA ARG A 245 -16.39 6.13 9.99
C ARG A 245 -15.58 6.60 11.20
N LEU A 246 -14.42 7.23 10.97
CA LEU A 246 -13.57 7.73 12.05
C LEU A 246 -14.37 8.60 13.04
N GLY A 247 -14.18 8.35 14.33
CA GLY A 247 -14.86 9.07 15.41
C GLY A 247 -16.23 8.51 15.80
N GLN A 248 -16.78 7.53 15.07
CA GLN A 248 -18.02 6.86 15.47
C GLN A 248 -17.74 5.60 16.30
N THR A 249 -18.51 5.43 17.37
CA THR A 249 -18.43 4.23 18.24
C THR A 249 -19.12 3.01 17.61
N ASN A 250 -20.21 3.24 16.89
CA ASN A 250 -20.99 2.19 16.25
C ASN A 250 -20.64 2.08 14.77
N ALA A 251 -20.80 0.88 14.21
CA ALA A 251 -20.68 0.67 12.78
C ALA A 251 -21.76 1.49 12.05
N VAL A 252 -21.41 2.10 10.92
CA VAL A 252 -22.40 2.68 9.99
C VAL A 252 -23.19 1.60 9.27
N PHE A 253 -22.60 0.42 9.16
CA PHE A 253 -23.18 -0.73 8.47
C PHE A 253 -22.50 -2.01 8.97
N ALA A 254 -23.25 -3.09 9.13
CA ALA A 254 -22.70 -4.40 9.47
C ALA A 254 -23.59 -5.52 8.92
N THR A 255 -22.96 -6.59 8.43
CA THR A 255 -23.66 -7.75 7.87
C THR A 255 -22.73 -8.96 7.84
N ASN A 256 -23.30 -10.16 7.81
CA ASN A 256 -22.58 -11.43 7.63
C ASN A 256 -22.75 -12.01 6.21
N ALA A 257 -23.15 -11.18 5.25
CA ALA A 257 -23.32 -11.53 3.85
C ALA A 257 -22.69 -10.46 2.94
N ASN A 258 -22.47 -10.79 1.67
CA ASN A 258 -22.03 -9.82 0.67
C ASN A 258 -23.05 -8.67 0.58
N PHE A 259 -22.55 -7.46 0.36
CA PHE A 259 -23.39 -6.26 0.38
C PHE A 259 -22.96 -5.21 -0.64
N SER A 260 -23.84 -4.23 -0.83
CA SER A 260 -23.57 -2.96 -1.46
C SER A 260 -24.13 -1.86 -0.57
N PHE A 261 -23.31 -0.88 -0.21
CA PHE A 261 -23.64 0.18 0.75
C PHE A 261 -23.18 1.54 0.23
N ILE A 262 -24.08 2.52 0.26
CA ILE A 262 -23.80 3.90 -0.17
C ILE A 262 -23.28 4.70 1.02
N ILE A 263 -22.14 5.36 0.84
CA ILE A 263 -21.55 6.27 1.81
C ILE A 263 -22.39 7.54 1.90
N ALA A 264 -22.97 7.80 3.08
CA ALA A 264 -23.80 8.97 3.31
C ALA A 264 -22.97 10.24 3.58
N ASP A 265 -21.84 10.09 4.28
CA ASP A 265 -21.02 11.22 4.70
C ASP A 265 -19.55 11.02 4.32
N ARG A 266 -18.94 12.03 3.71
CA ARG A 266 -17.48 12.05 3.50
C ARG A 266 -16.71 11.83 4.81
N GLY A 267 -15.73 10.94 4.82
CA GLY A 267 -14.85 10.76 5.98
C GLY A 267 -13.82 9.66 5.78
N GLU A 268 -12.99 9.43 6.79
CA GLU A 268 -12.12 8.25 6.83
C GLU A 268 -12.91 7.03 7.26
N TYR A 269 -12.81 5.95 6.48
CA TYR A 269 -13.55 4.71 6.70
C TYR A 269 -12.63 3.52 6.99
N PHE A 270 -13.16 2.61 7.80
CA PHE A 270 -12.53 1.35 8.18
C PHE A 270 -13.50 0.20 7.93
N ALA A 271 -12.98 -0.93 7.51
CA ALA A 271 -13.69 -2.20 7.55
C ALA A 271 -13.21 -3.01 8.75
N ARG A 272 -14.11 -3.74 9.39
CA ARG A 272 -13.79 -4.74 10.40
C ARG A 272 -14.35 -6.09 10.00
N VAL A 273 -13.53 -7.13 10.01
CA VAL A 273 -13.98 -8.52 9.89
C VAL A 273 -13.93 -9.15 11.27
N SER A 274 -15.03 -9.73 11.73
CA SER A 274 -15.09 -10.32 13.09
C SER A 274 -16.02 -11.51 13.12
N SER A 275 -15.79 -12.43 14.07
CA SER A 275 -16.71 -13.53 14.32
C SER A 275 -16.79 -13.86 15.82
N VAL A 276 -17.98 -14.27 16.25
CA VAL A 276 -18.26 -14.72 17.63
C VAL A 276 -18.38 -16.24 17.73
N THR A 277 -18.35 -16.94 16.60
CA THR A 277 -18.45 -18.40 16.48
C THR A 277 -17.30 -18.93 15.63
N ASN A 278 -16.96 -20.22 15.79
CA ASN A 278 -16.04 -20.94 14.89
C ASN A 278 -14.66 -20.30 14.64
N ARG A 279 -14.22 -19.43 15.56
CA ARG A 279 -12.83 -18.93 15.63
C ARG A 279 -11.89 -20.06 15.99
N ASP A 280 -10.84 -20.21 15.18
CA ASP A 280 -9.87 -21.27 15.29
C ASP A 280 -8.62 -20.96 14.44
N LEU A 281 -7.58 -21.79 14.50
CA LEU A 281 -6.40 -21.63 13.65
C LEU A 281 -6.77 -21.48 12.16
N LEU A 282 -7.75 -22.24 11.67
CA LEU A 282 -8.20 -22.19 10.28
C LEU A 282 -9.44 -21.31 10.08
N ALA A 283 -9.78 -20.42 11.01
CA ALA A 283 -10.90 -19.49 10.84
C ALA A 283 -10.51 -18.33 9.91
N ARG A 284 -10.34 -18.64 8.63
CA ARG A 284 -9.77 -17.74 7.62
C ARG A 284 -10.81 -17.12 6.71
N TYR A 285 -10.46 -15.99 6.12
CA TYR A 285 -11.26 -15.31 5.11
C TYR A 285 -10.39 -14.59 4.08
N LEU A 286 -11.00 -14.32 2.92
CA LEU A 286 -10.54 -13.34 1.95
C LEU A 286 -11.65 -12.30 1.79
N LEU A 287 -11.35 -11.06 2.14
CA LEU A 287 -12.21 -9.91 1.94
C LEU A 287 -11.80 -9.18 0.67
N THR A 288 -12.75 -8.95 -0.22
CA THR A 288 -12.61 -8.01 -1.33
C THR A 288 -13.62 -6.88 -1.16
N LEU A 289 -13.14 -5.64 -1.12
CA LEU A 289 -13.97 -4.44 -1.08
C LEU A 289 -13.78 -3.68 -2.39
N THR A 290 -14.87 -3.38 -3.10
CA THR A 290 -14.83 -2.55 -4.30
C THR A 290 -15.58 -1.26 -4.03
N VAL A 291 -14.97 -0.13 -4.33
CA VAL A 291 -15.57 1.19 -4.24
C VAL A 291 -15.82 1.69 -5.66
N THR A 292 -17.06 1.97 -5.99
CA THR A 292 -17.44 2.66 -7.23
C THR A 292 -17.75 4.12 -6.91
N ASP A 293 -17.37 4.99 -7.83
CA ASP A 293 -17.63 6.42 -7.78
C ASP A 293 -18.05 6.89 -9.17
N ASP A 294 -19.15 7.63 -9.24
CA ASP A 294 -19.69 8.22 -10.47
C ASP A 294 -19.69 9.75 -10.43
N VAL A 295 -19.18 10.35 -9.35
CA VAL A 295 -19.07 11.81 -9.21
C VAL A 295 -17.71 12.24 -9.73
N PRO A 296 -17.64 13.08 -10.78
CA PRO A 296 -16.36 13.57 -11.26
C PRO A 296 -15.70 14.54 -10.26
N PRO A 297 -14.36 14.52 -10.15
CA PRO A 297 -13.65 15.46 -9.31
C PRO A 297 -13.66 16.87 -9.90
N SER A 298 -13.54 17.86 -9.03
CA SER A 298 -13.40 19.29 -9.40
C SER A 298 -12.29 19.95 -8.59
N VAL A 299 -11.79 21.09 -9.07
CA VAL A 299 -10.85 21.92 -8.32
C VAL A 299 -11.64 22.82 -7.37
N GLN A 300 -11.44 22.63 -6.06
CA GLN A 300 -12.05 23.44 -5.01
C GLN A 300 -11.30 24.75 -4.79
N SER A 301 -9.97 24.70 -4.78
CA SER A 301 -9.14 25.90 -4.62
C SER A 301 -7.76 25.72 -5.25
N VAL A 302 -7.15 26.85 -5.58
CA VAL A 302 -5.73 26.95 -5.91
C VAL A 302 -5.17 28.13 -5.14
N THR A 303 -3.95 28.03 -4.62
CA THR A 303 -3.30 29.14 -3.90
C THR A 303 -2.74 30.23 -4.82
N LEU A 304 -2.94 30.09 -6.14
CA LEU A 304 -2.66 31.14 -7.11
C LEU A 304 -3.72 32.25 -7.01
N PRO A 305 -3.43 33.45 -7.54
CA PRO A 305 -4.36 34.57 -7.54
C PRO A 305 -5.71 34.22 -8.19
N GLY A 306 -6.75 34.93 -7.75
CA GLY A 306 -8.11 34.75 -8.24
C GLY A 306 -8.26 35.05 -9.73
N GLU A 307 -9.36 34.60 -10.33
CA GLU A 307 -9.61 34.79 -11.77
C GLU A 307 -9.67 36.28 -12.11
N GLY A 308 -8.92 36.69 -13.13
CA GLY A 308 -8.86 38.06 -13.62
C GLY A 308 -8.23 39.06 -12.64
N THR A 309 -7.68 38.60 -11.52
CA THR A 309 -7.05 39.49 -10.54
C THR A 309 -5.66 39.92 -11.00
N THR A 310 -5.23 41.09 -10.54
CA THR A 310 -3.85 41.57 -10.66
C THR A 310 -3.26 41.60 -9.26
N VAL A 311 -2.10 40.98 -9.09
CA VAL A 311 -1.38 40.93 -7.81
C VAL A 311 0.09 41.22 -8.02
N SER A 312 0.79 41.52 -6.94
CA SER A 312 2.24 41.73 -6.96
C SER A 312 3.01 40.73 -6.07
N ASP A 313 2.37 39.60 -5.79
CA ASP A 313 2.94 38.51 -4.98
C ASP A 313 4.11 37.84 -5.70
N ILE A 314 5.11 37.42 -4.93
CA ILE A 314 6.22 36.58 -5.41
C ILE A 314 5.79 35.12 -5.29
N ILE A 315 5.61 34.44 -6.42
CA ILE A 315 5.07 33.07 -6.48
C ILE A 315 6.13 32.11 -7.01
N ASN A 316 6.55 31.17 -6.16
CA ASN A 316 7.49 30.08 -6.49
C ASN A 316 6.85 28.69 -6.47
N GLY A 317 5.55 28.61 -6.21
CA GLY A 317 4.80 27.36 -6.17
C GLY A 317 3.33 27.62 -5.87
N PHE A 318 2.53 26.58 -5.96
CA PHE A 318 1.11 26.63 -5.64
C PHE A 318 0.58 25.27 -5.18
N THR A 319 -0.51 25.30 -4.44
CA THR A 319 -1.26 24.10 -4.05
C THR A 319 -2.61 24.09 -4.74
N VAL A 320 -2.99 22.94 -5.29
CA VAL A 320 -4.33 22.65 -5.80
C VAL A 320 -5.05 21.77 -4.77
N THR A 321 -6.27 22.15 -4.41
CA THR A 321 -7.17 21.31 -3.61
C THR A 321 -8.31 20.82 -4.49
N PHE A 322 -8.47 19.51 -4.59
CA PHE A 322 -9.54 18.82 -5.30
C PHE A 322 -10.73 18.52 -4.38
N SER A 323 -11.90 18.26 -4.97
CA SER A 323 -13.11 17.87 -4.24
C SER A 323 -12.98 16.54 -3.50
N GLU A 324 -12.08 15.68 -3.96
CA GLU A 324 -11.92 14.31 -3.48
C GLU A 324 -10.49 13.79 -3.62
N PRO A 325 -10.16 12.61 -3.07
CA PRO A 325 -8.88 11.97 -3.31
C PRO A 325 -8.71 11.51 -4.76
N MET A 326 -7.61 11.95 -5.37
CA MET A 326 -7.31 11.75 -6.79
C MET A 326 -6.41 10.53 -7.06
N LEU A 327 -6.42 10.01 -8.30
CA LEU A 327 -5.51 8.95 -8.74
C LEU A 327 -4.06 9.48 -8.79
N PRO A 328 -3.11 8.91 -8.01
CA PRO A 328 -1.77 9.49 -7.89
C PRO A 328 -1.00 9.58 -9.21
N GLY A 329 -1.15 8.58 -10.08
CA GLY A 329 -0.48 8.56 -11.38
C GLY A 329 -0.89 9.71 -12.30
N THR A 330 -2.14 10.19 -12.20
CA THR A 330 -2.60 11.31 -13.04
C THR A 330 -2.25 12.66 -12.42
N VAL A 331 -2.21 12.78 -11.10
CA VAL A 331 -1.82 14.03 -10.41
C VAL A 331 -0.32 14.31 -10.54
N THR A 332 0.51 13.27 -10.47
CA THR A 332 1.97 13.41 -10.55
C THR A 332 2.49 13.57 -11.98
N ASN A 333 1.66 13.27 -12.99
CA ASN A 333 2.03 13.44 -14.39
C ASN A 333 1.90 14.91 -14.83
N LEU A 334 3.05 15.57 -14.98
CA LEU A 334 3.13 16.97 -15.37
C LEU A 334 2.52 17.29 -16.75
N ALA A 335 2.35 16.30 -17.63
CA ALA A 335 1.68 16.52 -18.93
C ALA A 335 0.22 16.96 -18.78
N ASN A 336 -0.39 16.75 -17.61
CA ASN A 336 -1.75 17.17 -17.30
C ASN A 336 -1.85 18.65 -16.86
N TYR A 337 -0.72 19.34 -16.72
CA TYR A 337 -0.64 20.69 -16.17
C TYR A 337 0.10 21.62 -17.12
N SER A 338 -0.38 22.87 -17.23
CA SER A 338 0.33 23.92 -17.94
C SER A 338 0.24 25.22 -17.14
N LEU A 339 1.38 25.74 -16.70
CA LEU A 339 1.51 27.10 -16.20
C LEU A 339 2.29 27.92 -17.24
N ARG A 340 1.68 28.97 -17.77
CA ARG A 340 2.27 29.77 -18.85
C ARG A 340 1.93 31.24 -18.70
N GLN A 341 2.75 32.08 -19.31
CA GLN A 341 2.47 33.48 -19.53
C GLN A 341 2.39 33.78 -21.02
N THR A 342 1.57 34.76 -21.38
CA THR A 342 1.56 35.28 -22.74
C THR A 342 2.89 35.92 -23.08
N GLY A 343 3.28 35.88 -24.34
CA GLY A 343 4.42 36.63 -24.83
C GLY A 343 4.08 38.10 -25.08
N GLN A 344 4.76 38.70 -26.06
CA GLN A 344 4.67 40.13 -26.38
C GLN A 344 3.29 40.52 -26.93
N ASP A 345 2.59 39.58 -27.56
CA ASP A 345 1.29 39.82 -28.17
C ASP A 345 0.10 39.79 -27.17
N ASN A 346 0.35 39.43 -25.90
CA ASN A 346 -0.65 39.24 -24.86
C ASN A 346 -1.75 38.20 -25.20
N LEU A 347 -1.46 37.25 -26.10
CA LEU A 347 -2.33 36.14 -26.44
C LEU A 347 -1.75 34.84 -25.90
N PHE A 348 -2.62 33.90 -25.54
CA PHE A 348 -2.21 32.55 -25.17
C PHE A 348 -2.25 31.62 -26.37
N GLY A 349 -1.36 30.63 -26.38
CA GLY A 349 -1.30 29.60 -27.43
C GLY A 349 -0.48 30.02 -28.64
N THR A 350 0.29 31.08 -28.53
CA THR A 350 1.20 31.59 -29.57
C THR A 350 2.63 31.11 -29.32
N GLY A 351 3.50 31.30 -30.31
CA GLY A 351 4.88 30.78 -30.26
C GLY A 351 5.78 31.52 -29.26
N ASP A 352 5.34 32.67 -28.76
CA ASP A 352 6.02 33.50 -27.77
C ASP A 352 5.52 33.27 -26.33
N ASP A 353 4.59 32.33 -26.11
CA ASP A 353 4.17 31.89 -24.78
C ASP A 353 5.36 31.40 -23.95
N VAL A 354 5.46 31.95 -22.74
CA VAL A 354 6.50 31.59 -21.78
C VAL A 354 5.97 30.51 -20.85
N VAL A 355 6.47 29.27 -20.97
CA VAL A 355 6.08 28.15 -20.10
C VAL A 355 6.91 28.15 -18.82
N TYR A 356 6.26 27.87 -17.69
CA TYR A 356 6.89 27.63 -16.39
C TYR A 356 6.88 26.13 -16.06
N PRO A 357 8.04 25.44 -16.18
CA PRO A 357 8.14 24.04 -15.80
C PRO A 357 7.86 23.85 -14.30
N LEU A 358 7.13 22.78 -14.00
CA LEU A 358 6.75 22.42 -12.63
C LEU A 358 7.59 21.25 -12.13
N VAL A 359 7.78 21.18 -10.82
CA VAL A 359 8.27 19.98 -10.13
C VAL A 359 7.08 19.05 -9.88
N PRO A 360 7.17 17.74 -10.19
CA PRO A 360 6.10 16.80 -9.87
C PRO A 360 5.78 16.83 -8.37
N PRO A 361 4.49 16.91 -7.97
CA PRO A 361 4.13 16.92 -6.56
C PRO A 361 4.45 15.57 -5.91
N ALA A 362 4.86 15.57 -4.64
CA ALA A 362 4.99 14.35 -3.84
C ALA A 362 3.63 13.82 -3.38
N TYR A 363 2.74 13.55 -4.33
CA TYR A 363 1.35 13.17 -4.10
C TYR A 363 1.16 11.66 -4.15
N SER A 364 0.58 11.08 -3.10
CA SER A 364 0.26 9.64 -3.00
C SER A 364 -1.19 9.35 -2.61
N THR A 365 -1.88 10.30 -1.98
CA THR A 365 -3.28 10.21 -1.55
C THR A 365 -3.78 11.60 -1.10
N GLY A 366 -5.07 11.70 -0.75
CA GLY A 366 -5.70 12.91 -0.22
C GLY A 366 -6.14 13.89 -1.30
N ASN A 367 -6.53 15.10 -0.91
CA ASN A 367 -7.17 16.04 -1.83
C ASN A 367 -6.24 17.17 -2.30
N SER A 368 -5.00 17.22 -1.86
CA SER A 368 -4.12 18.38 -2.08
C SER A 368 -2.82 17.98 -2.76
N ALA A 369 -2.46 18.70 -3.82
CA ALA A 369 -1.20 18.54 -4.52
C ALA A 369 -0.45 19.89 -4.56
N THR A 370 0.81 19.89 -4.10
CA THR A 370 1.66 21.08 -4.05
C THR A 370 2.75 21.00 -5.12
N PHE A 371 2.77 22.01 -5.98
CA PHE A 371 3.70 22.16 -7.10
C PHE A 371 4.69 23.28 -6.79
N ALA A 372 5.96 23.05 -7.07
CA ALA A 372 6.99 24.09 -7.11
C ALA A 372 7.32 24.43 -8.56
N LEU A 373 7.80 25.65 -8.80
CA LEU A 373 8.37 26.04 -10.10
C LEU A 373 9.83 25.57 -10.16
N VAL A 374 10.27 25.13 -11.34
CA VAL A 374 11.69 24.81 -11.58
C VAL A 374 12.53 26.08 -11.66
N ASP A 375 12.01 27.12 -12.33
CA ASP A 375 12.71 28.37 -12.64
C ASP A 375 11.80 29.59 -12.36
N GLY A 376 11.34 29.68 -11.11
CA GLY A 376 10.57 30.81 -10.58
C GLY A 376 11.42 32.03 -10.19
N PRO A 377 10.80 33.08 -9.63
CA PRO A 377 9.36 33.25 -9.44
C PRO A 377 8.62 33.56 -10.75
N LEU A 378 7.28 33.47 -10.71
CA LEU A 378 6.45 34.00 -11.80
C LEU A 378 6.80 35.48 -12.05
N GLN A 379 7.14 35.81 -13.29
CA GLN A 379 7.51 37.17 -13.70
C GLN A 379 6.26 38.05 -13.88
N PRO A 380 6.39 39.39 -13.98
CA PRO A 380 5.27 40.23 -14.37
C PRO A 380 4.69 39.84 -15.74
N GLY A 381 3.37 39.70 -15.83
CA GLY A 381 2.68 39.30 -17.06
C GLY A 381 1.36 38.59 -16.83
N LEU A 382 0.56 38.49 -17.90
CA LEU A 382 -0.68 37.73 -17.92
C LEU A 382 -0.37 36.23 -17.89
N THR A 383 -0.86 35.54 -16.86
CA THR A 383 -0.53 34.15 -16.52
C THR A 383 -1.78 33.27 -16.58
N ARG A 384 -1.61 32.04 -17.06
CA ARG A 384 -2.64 30.99 -17.08
C ARG A 384 -2.12 29.69 -16.49
N LEU A 385 -2.87 29.16 -15.52
CA LEU A 385 -2.82 27.75 -15.14
C LEU A 385 -3.94 27.00 -15.85
N THR A 386 -3.63 25.87 -16.45
CA THR A 386 -4.59 24.89 -16.97
C THR A 386 -4.32 23.52 -16.36
N ILE A 387 -5.38 22.83 -15.93
CA ILE A 387 -5.36 21.44 -15.47
C ILE A 387 -6.33 20.64 -16.35
N ALA A 388 -5.79 19.63 -17.03
CA ALA A 388 -6.53 18.85 -18.01
C ALA A 388 -7.53 17.89 -17.35
N ALA A 389 -8.59 17.53 -18.10
CA ALA A 389 -9.56 16.51 -17.70
C ALA A 389 -8.96 15.10 -17.56
N THR A 390 -7.73 14.88 -18.04
CA THR A 390 -6.95 13.64 -17.87
C THR A 390 -6.42 13.45 -16.45
N VAL A 391 -6.54 14.47 -15.58
CA VAL A 391 -6.45 14.25 -14.13
C VAL A 391 -7.75 13.59 -13.68
N THR A 392 -7.66 12.41 -13.06
CA THR A 392 -8.85 11.65 -12.64
C THR A 392 -8.89 11.41 -11.14
N ASP A 393 -10.08 11.13 -10.62
CA ASP A 393 -10.21 10.56 -9.28
C ASP A 393 -9.69 9.11 -9.25
N ARG A 394 -9.77 8.46 -8.09
CA ARG A 394 -9.36 7.06 -7.91
C ARG A 394 -10.25 6.05 -8.66
N ALA A 395 -11.49 6.40 -9.01
CA ALA A 395 -12.35 5.56 -9.84
C ALA A 395 -12.12 5.79 -11.35
N GLY A 396 -11.33 6.79 -11.72
CA GLY A 396 -11.04 7.14 -13.11
C GLY A 396 -11.98 8.18 -13.72
N ASN A 397 -12.84 8.84 -12.93
CA ASN A 397 -13.66 9.92 -13.47
C ASN A 397 -12.78 11.16 -13.78
N PRO A 398 -12.93 11.77 -14.97
CA PRO A 398 -12.11 12.90 -15.38
C PRO A 398 -12.47 14.17 -14.61
N LEU A 399 -11.47 15.02 -14.34
CA LEU A 399 -11.66 16.35 -13.76
C LEU A 399 -12.69 17.14 -14.57
N SER A 400 -13.76 17.55 -13.89
CA SER A 400 -14.91 18.21 -14.50
C SER A 400 -15.38 19.41 -13.67
N PRO A 401 -15.42 20.62 -14.26
CA PRO A 401 -14.82 20.95 -15.56
C PRO A 401 -13.28 20.85 -15.51
N ALA A 402 -12.65 20.69 -16.68
CA ALA A 402 -11.22 20.97 -16.80
C ALA A 402 -10.95 22.39 -16.29
N PHE A 403 -9.88 22.57 -15.53
CA PHE A 403 -9.68 23.81 -14.79
C PHE A 403 -8.80 24.78 -15.57
N THR A 404 -9.20 26.05 -15.59
CA THR A 404 -8.38 27.16 -16.10
C THR A 404 -8.47 28.32 -15.12
N ARG A 405 -7.33 28.95 -14.84
CA ARG A 405 -7.21 30.15 -14.01
C ARG A 405 -6.34 31.18 -14.73
N ASN A 406 -6.85 32.39 -14.92
CA ASN A 406 -6.09 33.53 -15.44
C ASN A 406 -5.89 34.59 -14.38
N PHE A 407 -4.71 35.19 -14.32
CA PHE A 407 -4.40 36.32 -13.44
C PHE A 407 -3.19 37.07 -13.98
N THR A 408 -2.95 38.28 -13.50
CA THR A 408 -1.81 39.11 -13.90
C THR A 408 -0.87 39.28 -12.71
N ILE A 409 0.41 39.03 -12.92
CA ILE A 409 1.46 39.47 -12.00
C ILE A 409 1.91 40.86 -12.44
N GLU A 410 1.92 41.81 -11.52
CA GLU A 410 2.50 43.13 -11.70
C GLU A 410 3.65 43.37 -10.75
N ARG A 411 4.47 44.37 -11.07
CA ARG A 411 5.55 44.80 -10.19
C ARG A 411 4.98 45.62 -9.04
N LEU A 412 5.38 45.31 -7.79
CA LEU A 412 5.08 46.17 -6.65
C LEU A 412 6.01 47.40 -6.63
N GLY A 413 5.59 48.50 -7.25
CA GLY A 413 6.34 49.77 -7.21
C GLY A 413 7.81 49.61 -7.62
N MET A 414 8.73 49.85 -6.68
CA MET A 414 10.18 49.79 -6.91
C MET A 414 10.83 48.42 -6.65
N PHE A 415 10.07 47.42 -6.23
CA PHE A 415 10.61 46.09 -5.96
C PHE A 415 10.88 45.33 -7.27
N GLN A 416 12.08 44.76 -7.39
CA GLN A 416 12.44 43.92 -8.53
C GLN A 416 12.00 42.48 -8.31
N PHE A 417 11.55 41.84 -9.39
CA PHE A 417 11.48 40.39 -9.43
C PHE A 417 12.87 39.87 -9.77
N GLU A 418 13.33 38.90 -8.99
CA GLU A 418 14.37 38.00 -9.44
C GLU A 418 13.96 37.40 -10.80
N ASN A 419 14.83 37.48 -11.80
CA ASN A 419 14.59 36.84 -13.07
C ASN A 419 14.57 35.30 -12.88
N ARG A 420 14.15 34.57 -13.91
CA ARG A 420 14.01 33.11 -13.84
C ARG A 420 15.33 32.34 -13.79
N SER A 421 16.47 33.00 -14.03
CA SER A 421 17.80 32.39 -14.04
C SER A 421 18.87 33.43 -13.72
N ASN A 422 19.25 33.56 -12.45
CA ASN A 422 20.26 34.50 -11.98
C ASN A 422 21.34 33.85 -11.09
N ASP A 423 21.48 32.53 -11.17
CA ASP A 423 22.47 31.76 -10.38
C ASP A 423 23.93 31.99 -10.83
N THR A 424 24.14 32.80 -11.88
CA THR A 424 25.47 33.16 -12.35
C THR A 424 25.60 34.67 -12.46
N ALA A 425 26.84 35.15 -12.34
CA ALA A 425 27.10 36.59 -12.45
C ALA A 425 26.73 37.14 -13.85
N ALA A 426 26.78 36.32 -14.90
CA ALA A 426 26.40 36.69 -16.27
C ALA A 426 24.87 36.80 -16.46
N THR A 427 24.08 36.07 -15.67
CA THR A 427 22.61 36.06 -15.75
C THR A 427 21.95 36.80 -14.59
N ALA A 428 22.75 37.49 -13.77
CA ALA A 428 22.30 38.21 -12.60
C ALA A 428 21.16 39.21 -12.92
N THR A 429 20.16 39.24 -12.05
CA THR A 429 19.04 40.18 -12.14
C THR A 429 19.54 41.60 -11.87
N SER A 430 19.30 42.52 -12.80
CA SER A 430 19.62 43.94 -12.56
C SER A 430 18.67 44.53 -11.52
N LEU A 431 19.21 45.37 -10.64
CA LEU A 431 18.40 46.17 -9.72
C LEU A 431 17.64 47.31 -10.44
N SER A 432 17.98 47.61 -11.69
CA SER A 432 17.34 48.64 -12.51
C SER A 432 15.95 48.25 -12.99
N LEU A 433 14.97 49.13 -12.79
CA LEU A 433 13.57 48.90 -13.20
C LEU A 433 13.37 49.00 -14.71
N ALA A 434 14.30 49.67 -15.38
CA ALA A 434 14.37 49.87 -16.82
C ALA A 434 15.84 49.77 -17.24
N PRO A 435 16.41 48.55 -17.28
CA PRO A 435 17.81 48.37 -17.64
C PRO A 435 18.01 48.90 -19.07
N THR A 436 18.90 49.88 -19.20
CA THR A 436 19.35 50.44 -20.47
C THR A 436 20.85 50.18 -20.63
N ASP A 437 21.42 50.55 -21.76
CA ASP A 437 22.88 50.55 -21.95
C ASP A 437 23.56 51.74 -21.22
N GLN A 438 22.80 52.57 -20.50
CA GLN A 438 23.37 53.64 -19.68
C GLN A 438 23.69 53.15 -18.27
N PRO A 439 24.82 53.59 -17.68
CA PRO A 439 25.15 53.28 -16.29
C PRO A 439 24.11 53.86 -15.35
N ASP A 440 23.34 53.02 -14.69
CA ASP A 440 22.36 53.39 -13.66
C ASP A 440 22.81 53.00 -12.24
N GLY A 441 24.08 52.60 -12.10
CA GLY A 441 24.66 52.11 -10.85
C GLY A 441 24.45 50.61 -10.62
N SER A 442 23.69 49.92 -11.47
CA SER A 442 23.65 48.45 -11.49
C SER A 442 24.84 47.88 -12.27
N TYR A 443 25.41 46.77 -11.78
CA TYR A 443 26.51 46.07 -12.44
C TYR A 443 26.00 44.77 -13.04
N ARG A 444 26.17 44.60 -14.36
CA ARG A 444 26.02 43.32 -15.05
C ARG A 444 27.42 42.85 -15.46
N VAL A 445 27.74 41.56 -15.23
CA VAL A 445 29.02 41.03 -15.69
C VAL A 445 29.07 41.08 -17.21
N GLY A 446 30.02 41.88 -17.73
CA GLY A 446 30.31 41.97 -19.14
C GLY A 446 31.11 40.77 -19.67
N ALA A 447 31.44 40.80 -20.96
CA ALA A 447 32.27 39.78 -21.59
C ALA A 447 33.65 39.68 -20.89
N SER A 448 34.13 38.45 -20.69
CA SER A 448 35.52 38.21 -20.26
C SER A 448 36.44 38.21 -21.47
N TYR A 449 37.51 39.01 -21.42
CA TYR A 449 38.52 39.08 -22.48
C TYR A 449 39.78 38.31 -22.06
N PRO A 450 40.31 37.40 -22.90
CA PRO A 450 41.52 36.65 -22.57
C PRO A 450 42.74 37.58 -22.60
N VAL A 451 43.36 37.81 -21.43
CA VAL A 451 44.55 38.67 -21.26
C VAL A 451 45.89 37.90 -21.26
N GLY A 452 45.86 36.58 -21.52
CA GLY A 452 47.05 35.72 -21.51
C GLY A 452 47.53 35.33 -20.10
N SER A 453 48.76 34.83 -19.99
CA SER A 453 49.36 34.36 -18.72
C SER A 453 50.21 35.46 -18.05
N ASN A 454 50.06 35.63 -16.73
CA ASN A 454 50.76 36.62 -15.91
C ASN A 454 50.63 38.07 -16.42
N PRO A 455 49.41 38.64 -16.52
CA PRO A 455 49.26 40.06 -16.79
C PRO A 455 49.84 40.87 -15.62
N TYR A 456 50.72 41.83 -15.91
CA TYR A 456 51.35 42.69 -14.90
C TYR A 456 50.74 44.11 -14.85
N PHE A 457 50.05 44.51 -15.91
CA PHE A 457 49.55 45.88 -16.10
C PHE A 457 48.18 45.86 -16.80
N VAL A 458 47.37 46.88 -16.56
CA VAL A 458 46.13 47.19 -17.29
C VAL A 458 46.31 48.56 -17.93
N VAL A 459 45.92 48.70 -19.19
CA VAL A 459 45.94 49.99 -19.92
C VAL A 459 44.51 50.44 -20.18
N ALA A 460 44.20 51.70 -19.85
CA ALA A 460 42.96 52.35 -20.27
C ALA A 460 43.21 53.17 -21.55
N GLY A 461 42.42 52.94 -22.60
CA GLY A 461 42.60 53.57 -23.91
C GLY A 461 41.36 53.51 -24.79
N GLN A 462 41.36 54.20 -25.92
CA GLN A 462 40.26 54.16 -26.90
C GLN A 462 40.53 53.04 -27.90
N PHE A 463 39.96 51.87 -27.69
CA PHE A 463 40.19 50.70 -28.53
C PHE A 463 39.00 50.41 -29.47
N ASN A 464 37.78 50.80 -29.09
CA ASN A 464 36.58 50.62 -29.91
C ASN A 464 36.06 51.91 -30.61
N GLY A 465 36.54 53.09 -30.19
CA GLY A 465 36.20 54.39 -30.78
C GLY A 465 34.85 54.99 -30.35
N ASP A 466 34.24 54.53 -29.27
CA ASP A 466 32.96 55.05 -28.76
C ASP A 466 33.10 56.30 -27.86
N GLY A 467 34.33 56.73 -27.57
CA GLY A 467 34.61 57.89 -26.73
C GLY A 467 34.67 57.57 -25.24
N VAL A 468 34.50 56.32 -24.83
CA VAL A 468 34.68 55.79 -23.47
C VAL A 468 36.00 55.01 -23.43
N PRO A 469 36.90 55.24 -22.44
CA PRO A 469 38.12 54.46 -22.33
C PRO A 469 37.82 52.97 -22.07
N ASP A 470 38.22 52.08 -22.98
CA ASP A 470 38.21 50.63 -22.76
C ASP A 470 39.46 50.20 -21.95
N LEU A 471 39.37 49.02 -21.32
CA LEU A 471 40.48 48.40 -20.58
C LEU A 471 41.07 47.24 -21.39
N ALA A 472 42.40 47.18 -21.47
CA ALA A 472 43.17 46.12 -22.13
C ALA A 472 44.30 45.58 -21.24
#